data_AF-A0A0K2G851-F1
#
_entry.id   AF-A0A0K2G851-F1
#
_cell.length_a   1.000
_cell.length_b   1.000
_cell.length_c   1.000
_cell.angle_alpha   90.00
_cell.angle_beta   90.00
_cell.angle_gamma   90.00
#
_symmetry.space_group_name_H-M   'P 1'
#
loop_
_entity.id
_entity.type
_entity.pdbx_description
1 polymer ?
#
loop_
_entity_poly.entity_id
_entity_poly.type
_entity_poly.pdbx_seq_one_letter_code
_entity_poly.pdbx_strand_id
1 'polypeptide(L)'
;MLAQRQLESSAAFQKAILDYAGHAVISTDPDGIIQVFNPAAEALLGYRAEEMIGTQTPLVFYDPEEVRSRAEWPTSSRPNRSDVLAKILALYLKYSAQLADTITRAIAEKNAAALKDAAHSLKSRSATLGARRLAGLCQQLEQAGRTASLDGLDQILPLLTAAFADTCSAFQAELTKRAA
;
A
#
# COMPACT_ATOMS: atom_id res chain seq x y z
N MET A 1 -3.43 -48.88 15.32
CA MET A 1 -4.04 -48.79 13.97
C MET A 1 -4.83 -47.50 13.73
N LEU A 2 -5.65 -47.01 14.66
CA LEU A 2 -6.45 -45.78 14.45
C LEU A 2 -5.59 -44.50 14.29
N ALA A 3 -4.55 -44.33 15.10
CA ALA A 3 -3.64 -43.18 14.99
C ALA A 3 -2.87 -43.11 13.66
N GLN A 4 -2.46 -44.27 13.12
CA GLN A 4 -1.77 -44.38 11.83
C GLN A 4 -2.68 -43.95 10.67
N ARG A 5 -3.92 -44.45 10.64
CA ARG A 5 -4.93 -44.08 9.64
C ARG A 5 -5.29 -42.60 9.70
N GLN A 6 -5.32 -42.01 10.90
CA GLN A 6 -5.59 -40.58 11.07
C GLN A 6 -4.46 -39.72 10.47
N LEU A 7 -3.19 -40.11 10.70
CA LEU A 7 -2.01 -39.45 10.14
C LEU A 7 -1.96 -39.56 8.62
N GLU A 8 -2.18 -40.76 8.08
CA GLU A 8 -2.22 -41.02 6.64
C GLU A 8 -3.35 -40.25 5.95
N SER A 9 -4.54 -40.20 6.57
CA SER A 9 -5.68 -39.44 6.07
C SER A 9 -5.41 -37.92 6.07
N SER A 10 -4.79 -37.41 7.14
CA SER A 10 -4.39 -35.99 7.24
C SER A 10 -3.36 -35.62 6.16
N ALA A 11 -2.35 -36.47 5.97
CA ALA A 11 -1.32 -36.24 4.97
C ALA A 11 -1.89 -36.31 3.54
N ALA A 12 -2.77 -37.28 3.26
CA ALA A 12 -3.44 -37.40 1.97
C ALA A 12 -4.34 -36.21 1.67
N PHE A 13 -5.05 -35.69 2.68
CA PHE A 13 -5.91 -34.53 2.54
C PHE A 13 -5.11 -33.24 2.29
N GLN A 14 -4.03 -33.01 3.05
CA GLN A 14 -3.14 -31.87 2.84
C GLN A 14 -2.53 -31.89 1.44
N LYS A 15 -2.09 -33.08 0.98
CA LYS A 15 -1.56 -33.27 -0.37
C LYS A 15 -2.61 -32.96 -1.44
N ALA A 16 -3.85 -33.46 -1.28
CA ALA A 16 -4.94 -33.16 -2.20
C ALA A 16 -5.25 -31.65 -2.29
N ILE A 17 -5.22 -30.92 -1.17
CA ILE A 17 -5.43 -29.47 -1.19
C ILE A 17 -4.34 -28.77 -2.01
N LEU A 18 -3.08 -29.17 -1.83
CA LEU A 18 -1.94 -28.58 -2.54
C LEU A 18 -1.95 -28.93 -4.03
N ASP A 19 -2.29 -30.18 -4.37
CA ASP A 19 -2.32 -30.68 -5.75
C ASP A 19 -3.40 -29.98 -6.59
N TYR A 20 -4.56 -29.65 -5.98
CA TYR A 20 -5.67 -28.96 -6.65
C TYR A 20 -5.66 -27.44 -6.46
N ALA A 21 -4.69 -26.89 -5.72
CA ALA A 21 -4.56 -25.44 -5.62
C ALA A 21 -4.24 -24.86 -7.00
N GLY A 22 -5.10 -23.96 -7.50
CA GLY A 22 -4.86 -23.24 -8.77
C GLY A 22 -3.71 -22.24 -8.73
N HIS A 23 -2.92 -22.21 -7.65
CA HIS A 23 -1.79 -21.32 -7.44
C HIS A 23 -0.55 -22.13 -7.09
N ALA A 24 0.62 -21.64 -7.52
CA ALA A 24 1.90 -22.21 -7.15
C ALA A 24 2.10 -22.09 -5.62
N VAL A 25 2.37 -23.22 -4.97
CA VAL A 25 2.65 -23.30 -3.54
C VAL A 25 4.03 -23.93 -3.35
N ILE A 26 4.91 -23.17 -2.68
CA ILE A 26 6.25 -23.58 -2.32
C ILE A 26 6.43 -23.33 -0.83
N SER A 27 6.89 -24.33 -0.08
CA SER A 27 7.27 -24.15 1.33
C SER A 27 8.72 -24.57 1.53
N THR A 28 9.36 -23.97 2.54
CA THR A 28 10.72 -24.33 2.94
C THR A 28 10.79 -24.65 4.43
N ASP A 29 11.82 -25.38 4.83
CA ASP A 29 12.22 -25.45 6.22
C ASP A 29 12.93 -24.14 6.67
N PRO A 30 13.36 -24.02 7.94
CA PRO A 30 14.07 -22.83 8.44
C PRO A 30 15.42 -22.57 7.76
N ASP A 31 16.06 -23.60 7.18
CA ASP A 31 17.31 -23.49 6.45
C ASP A 31 17.07 -23.10 4.97
N GLY A 32 15.81 -22.96 4.57
CA GLY A 32 15.39 -22.52 3.24
C GLY A 32 15.30 -23.65 2.21
N ILE A 33 15.45 -24.92 2.63
CA ILE A 33 15.33 -26.06 1.72
C ILE A 33 13.85 -26.31 1.43
N ILE A 34 13.52 -26.45 0.15
CA ILE A 34 12.14 -26.65 -0.32
C ILE A 34 11.59 -27.98 0.21
N GLN A 35 10.43 -27.94 0.85
CA GLN A 35 9.73 -29.11 1.42
C GLN A 35 8.43 -29.43 0.65
N VAL A 36 7.79 -28.42 0.09
CA VAL A 36 6.60 -28.56 -0.76
C VAL A 36 6.83 -27.84 -2.07
N PHE A 37 6.49 -28.50 -3.17
CA PHE A 37 6.47 -27.93 -4.51
C PHE A 37 5.29 -28.55 -5.26
N ASN A 38 4.17 -27.82 -5.35
CA ASN A 38 2.94 -28.38 -5.91
C ASN A 38 2.94 -28.38 -7.45
N PRO A 39 2.04 -29.13 -8.12
CA PRO A 39 1.97 -29.19 -9.59
C PRO A 39 1.80 -27.82 -10.26
N ALA A 40 1.09 -26.88 -9.62
CA ALA A 40 0.98 -25.52 -10.12
C ALA A 40 2.33 -24.76 -10.11
N ALA A 41 3.20 -25.03 -9.13
CA ALA A 41 4.56 -24.50 -9.11
C ALA A 41 5.45 -25.14 -10.19
N GLU A 42 5.30 -26.46 -10.43
CA GLU A 42 5.97 -27.12 -11.56
C GLU A 42 5.58 -26.50 -12.90
N ALA A 43 4.28 -26.30 -13.12
CA ALA A 43 3.77 -25.70 -14.36
C ALA A 43 4.21 -24.24 -14.53
N LEU A 44 4.29 -23.48 -13.44
CA LEU A 44 4.67 -22.06 -13.47
C LEU A 44 6.17 -21.87 -13.68
N LEU A 45 7.01 -22.64 -12.98
CA LEU A 45 8.45 -22.41 -12.91
C LEU A 45 9.26 -23.36 -13.82
N GLY A 46 8.63 -24.39 -14.38
CA GLY A 46 9.25 -25.30 -15.33
C GLY A 46 10.17 -26.36 -14.71
N TYR A 47 10.12 -26.53 -13.39
CA TYR A 47 10.90 -27.52 -12.64
C TYR A 47 10.03 -28.68 -12.19
N ARG A 48 10.63 -29.86 -12.00
CA ARG A 48 9.97 -30.97 -11.31
C ARG A 48 10.11 -30.84 -9.80
N ALA A 49 9.08 -31.25 -9.06
CA ALA A 49 9.10 -31.32 -7.62
C ALA A 49 10.27 -32.19 -7.11
N GLU A 50 10.59 -33.26 -7.83
CA GLU A 50 11.69 -34.19 -7.54
C GLU A 50 13.08 -33.53 -7.62
N GLU A 51 13.24 -32.48 -8.43
CA GLU A 51 14.49 -31.74 -8.60
C GLU A 51 14.66 -30.65 -7.54
N MET A 52 13.54 -30.25 -6.90
CA MET A 52 13.47 -29.09 -6.02
C MET A 52 13.40 -29.50 -4.55
N ILE A 53 12.51 -30.43 -4.21
CA ILE A 53 12.23 -30.83 -2.82
C ILE A 53 13.46 -31.49 -2.21
N GLY A 54 13.83 -31.04 -1.00
CA GLY A 54 14.94 -31.55 -0.21
C GLY A 54 16.34 -31.16 -0.72
N THR A 55 16.42 -30.48 -1.87
CA THR A 55 17.71 -30.23 -2.55
C THR A 55 17.96 -28.76 -2.82
N GLN A 56 16.92 -28.02 -3.21
CA GLN A 56 17.05 -26.63 -3.65
C GLN A 56 16.48 -25.66 -2.62
N THR A 57 16.97 -24.43 -2.68
CA THR A 57 16.32 -23.27 -2.04
C THR A 57 15.59 -22.46 -3.11
N PRO A 58 14.60 -21.62 -2.76
CA PRO A 58 13.93 -20.75 -3.72
C PRO A 58 14.85 -19.77 -4.46
N LEU A 59 16.11 -19.61 -4.02
CA LEU A 59 17.09 -18.76 -4.70
C LEU A 59 17.38 -19.21 -6.13
N VAL A 60 17.16 -20.49 -6.46
CA VAL A 60 17.35 -21.03 -7.82
C VAL A 60 16.45 -20.36 -8.87
N PHE A 61 15.35 -19.72 -8.45
CA PHE A 61 14.43 -19.04 -9.35
C PHE A 61 14.85 -17.61 -9.72
N TYR A 62 15.88 -17.08 -9.06
CA TYR A 62 16.29 -15.68 -9.17
C TYR A 62 17.65 -15.57 -9.86
N ASP A 63 17.87 -14.43 -10.53
CA ASP A 63 19.19 -14.10 -11.06
C ASP A 63 20.18 -13.90 -9.88
N PRO A 64 21.31 -14.61 -9.84
CA PRO A 64 22.29 -14.50 -8.75
C PRO A 64 22.84 -13.10 -8.54
N GLU A 65 22.99 -12.31 -9.60
CA GLU A 65 23.46 -10.93 -9.52
C GLU A 65 22.36 -9.99 -9.03
N GLU A 66 21.09 -10.25 -9.37
CA GLU A 66 19.96 -9.52 -8.76
C GLU A 66 19.87 -9.80 -7.25
N VAL A 67 19.98 -11.06 -6.84
CA VAL A 67 19.96 -11.44 -5.41
C VAL A 67 21.13 -10.81 -4.68
N ARG A 68 22.33 -10.83 -5.26
CA ARG A 68 23.53 -10.21 -4.69
C ARG A 68 23.36 -8.70 -4.55
N SER A 69 22.94 -8.01 -5.62
CA SER A 69 22.67 -6.57 -5.60
C SER A 69 21.64 -6.20 -4.53
N ARG A 70 20.64 -7.06 -4.31
CA ARG A 70 19.58 -6.87 -3.30
C ARG A 70 20.01 -7.24 -1.88
N ALA A 71 20.98 -8.15 -1.72
CA ALA A 71 21.60 -8.49 -0.45
C ALA A 71 22.63 -7.43 -0.01
N GLU A 72 23.37 -6.89 -0.99
CA GLU A 72 24.28 -5.75 -0.84
C GLU A 72 23.55 -4.41 -0.73
N TRP A 73 22.24 -4.38 -1.04
CA TRP A 73 21.38 -3.24 -0.75
C TRP A 73 21.49 -2.93 0.75
N PRO A 74 22.09 -1.79 1.12
CA PRO A 74 22.38 -1.50 2.51
C PRO A 74 21.11 -1.59 3.34
N THR A 75 21.14 -2.27 4.48
CA THR A 75 20.01 -2.29 5.42
C THR A 75 19.60 -0.87 5.83
N SER A 76 20.53 0.09 5.77
CA SER A 76 20.31 1.54 5.94
C SER A 76 19.53 2.19 4.78
N SER A 77 19.49 1.60 3.60
CA SER A 77 18.72 2.02 2.43
C SER A 77 17.39 1.27 2.31
N ARG A 78 17.13 0.27 3.15
CA ARG A 78 15.76 -0.27 3.31
C ARG A 78 14.94 0.82 4.01
N PRO A 79 13.72 1.15 3.57
CA PRO A 79 12.83 1.98 4.38
C PRO A 79 12.73 1.32 5.76
N ASN A 80 13.37 1.92 6.76
CA ASN A 80 13.17 1.55 8.16
C ASN A 80 11.65 1.58 8.40
N ARG A 81 11.08 0.70 9.23
CA ARG A 81 9.65 0.82 9.60
C ARG A 81 9.34 2.21 10.17
N SER A 82 10.33 2.93 10.70
CA SER A 82 10.23 4.35 11.10
C SER A 82 10.05 5.34 9.94
N ASP A 83 10.40 4.96 8.71
CA ASP A 83 10.48 5.81 7.51
C ASP A 83 9.25 5.67 6.57
N VAL A 84 8.45 4.60 6.69
CA VAL A 84 7.24 4.44 5.87
C VAL A 84 6.23 5.56 6.16
N LEU A 85 6.00 5.88 7.44
CA LEU A 85 5.14 7.02 7.78
C LEU A 85 5.75 8.33 7.29
N ALA A 86 7.06 8.52 7.44
CA ALA A 86 7.73 9.74 6.99
C ALA A 86 7.58 9.94 5.46
N LYS A 87 7.74 8.87 4.68
CA LYS A 87 7.49 8.87 3.23
C LYS A 87 6.04 9.20 2.89
N ILE A 88 5.08 8.58 3.57
CA ILE A 88 3.65 8.85 3.35
C ILE A 88 3.31 10.31 3.65
N LEU A 89 3.78 10.85 4.78
CA LEU A 89 3.56 12.25 5.16
C LEU A 89 4.23 13.21 4.17
N ALA A 90 5.46 12.93 3.75
CA ALA A 90 6.16 13.75 2.75
C ALA A 90 5.45 13.74 1.38
N LEU A 91 4.98 12.57 0.91
CA LEU A 91 4.19 12.45 -0.31
C LEU A 91 2.88 13.23 -0.20
N TYR A 92 2.19 13.13 0.95
CA TYR A 92 0.99 13.91 1.20
C TYR A 92 1.28 15.41 1.09
N LEU A 93 2.28 15.93 1.81
CA LEU A 93 2.63 17.35 1.79
C LEU A 93 2.93 17.84 0.36
N LYS A 94 3.70 17.06 -0.40
CA LYS A 94 4.07 17.39 -1.79
C LYS A 94 2.84 17.50 -2.70
N TYR A 95 1.93 16.52 -2.68
CA TYR A 95 0.84 16.46 -3.65
C TYR A 95 -0.47 17.12 -3.19
N SER A 96 -0.65 17.36 -1.90
CA SER A 96 -1.89 17.97 -1.37
C SER A 96 -1.88 19.50 -1.50
N ALA A 97 -0.73 20.15 -1.45
CA ALA A 97 -0.60 21.59 -1.68
C ALA A 97 -1.15 22.00 -3.05
N GLN A 98 -0.78 21.25 -4.10
CA GLN A 98 -1.29 21.47 -5.46
C GLN A 98 -2.81 21.33 -5.55
N LEU A 99 -3.42 20.41 -4.79
CA LEU A 99 -4.87 20.23 -4.77
C LEU A 99 -5.57 21.40 -4.04
N ALA A 100 -5.00 21.89 -2.94
CA ALA A 100 -5.52 23.06 -2.22
C ALA A 100 -5.49 24.33 -3.11
N ASP A 101 -4.40 24.52 -3.86
CA ASP A 101 -4.31 25.62 -4.84
C ASP A 101 -5.33 25.46 -5.96
N THR A 102 -5.54 24.23 -6.44
CA THR A 102 -6.54 23.94 -7.48
C THR A 102 -7.95 24.21 -6.99
N ILE A 103 -8.28 23.88 -5.74
CA ILE A 103 -9.58 24.19 -5.13
C ILE A 103 -9.78 25.71 -5.07
N THR A 104 -8.78 26.46 -4.60
CA THR A 104 -8.83 27.93 -4.51
C THR A 104 -9.09 28.55 -5.88
N ARG A 105 -8.35 28.09 -6.90
CA ARG A 105 -8.51 28.56 -8.29
C ARG A 105 -9.87 28.19 -8.87
N ALA A 106 -10.33 26.96 -8.66
CA ALA A 106 -11.61 26.50 -9.16
C ALA A 106 -12.78 27.31 -8.60
N ILE A 107 -12.71 27.75 -7.34
CA ILE A 107 -13.71 28.66 -6.76
C ILE A 107 -13.65 30.03 -7.45
N ALA A 108 -12.46 30.61 -7.61
CA ALA A 108 -12.29 31.91 -8.26
C ALA A 108 -12.76 31.92 -9.72
N GLU A 109 -12.51 30.83 -10.45
CA GLU A 109 -12.91 30.65 -11.86
C GLU A 109 -14.35 30.12 -12.01
N LYS A 110 -15.06 29.88 -10.91
CA LYS A 110 -16.40 29.25 -10.88
C LYS A 110 -16.44 27.90 -11.63
N ASN A 111 -15.34 27.15 -11.59
CA ASN A 111 -15.21 25.86 -12.26
C ASN A 111 -15.66 24.72 -11.34
N ALA A 112 -16.95 24.38 -11.41
CA ALA A 112 -17.55 23.35 -10.57
C ALA A 112 -16.94 21.94 -10.77
N ALA A 113 -16.56 21.60 -12.00
CA ALA A 113 -15.95 20.30 -12.31
C ALA A 113 -14.55 20.18 -11.67
N ALA A 114 -13.69 21.18 -11.87
CA ALA A 114 -12.36 21.21 -11.26
C ALA A 114 -12.44 21.23 -9.74
N LEU A 115 -13.40 21.97 -9.16
CA LEU A 115 -13.64 21.99 -7.72
C LEU A 115 -13.99 20.59 -7.20
N LYS A 116 -14.95 19.92 -7.85
CA LYS A 116 -15.39 18.57 -7.47
C LYS A 116 -14.22 17.59 -7.47
N ASP A 117 -13.43 17.57 -8.54
CA ASP A 117 -12.37 16.57 -8.73
C ASP A 117 -11.19 16.81 -7.77
N ALA A 118 -10.80 18.07 -7.56
CA ALA A 118 -9.76 18.43 -6.62
C ALA A 118 -10.19 18.16 -5.16
N ALA A 119 -11.43 18.52 -4.80
CA ALA A 119 -11.98 18.27 -3.48
C ALA A 119 -12.13 16.76 -3.18
N HIS A 120 -12.61 15.97 -4.15
CA HIS A 120 -12.69 14.51 -4.02
C HIS A 120 -11.31 13.87 -3.75
N SER A 121 -10.31 14.30 -4.50
CA SER A 121 -8.94 13.79 -4.40
C SER A 121 -8.30 14.16 -3.07
N LEU A 122 -8.46 15.41 -2.63
CA LEU A 122 -7.90 15.89 -1.36
C LEU A 122 -8.61 15.21 -0.18
N LYS A 123 -9.94 15.09 -0.21
CA LYS A 123 -10.75 14.40 0.80
C LYS A 123 -10.23 12.99 1.08
N SER A 124 -10.07 12.18 0.02
CA SER A 124 -9.65 10.79 0.17
C SER A 124 -8.26 10.68 0.81
N ARG A 125 -7.31 11.50 0.35
CA ARG A 125 -5.96 11.54 0.91
C ARG A 125 -5.93 11.99 2.37
N SER A 126 -6.67 13.04 2.70
CA SER A 126 -6.76 13.57 4.07
C SER A 126 -7.44 12.57 5.01
N ALA A 127 -8.48 11.87 4.55
CA ALA A 127 -9.17 10.86 5.34
C ALA A 127 -8.27 9.66 5.67
N THR A 128 -7.48 9.16 4.70
CA THR A 128 -6.53 8.06 4.92
C THR A 128 -5.49 8.38 6.01
N LEU A 129 -5.09 9.65 6.15
CA LEU A 129 -4.12 10.08 7.17
C LEU A 129 -4.75 10.65 8.44
N GLY A 130 -6.08 10.55 8.58
CA GLY A 130 -6.79 10.98 9.78
C GLY A 130 -7.02 12.48 9.90
N ALA A 131 -6.77 13.28 8.86
CA ALA A 131 -7.09 14.72 8.81
C ALA A 131 -8.60 14.94 8.63
N ARG A 132 -9.40 14.54 9.64
CA ARG A 132 -10.87 14.46 9.57
C ARG A 132 -11.55 15.80 9.31
N ARG A 133 -11.07 16.87 9.96
CA ARG A 133 -11.63 18.23 9.76
C ARG A 133 -11.48 18.69 8.32
N LEU A 134 -10.28 18.52 7.76
CA LEU A 134 -9.98 18.86 6.37
C LEU A 134 -10.79 18.00 5.39
N ALA A 135 -10.90 16.69 5.64
CA ALA A 135 -11.70 15.79 4.83
C ALA A 135 -13.20 16.19 4.83
N GLY A 136 -13.74 16.61 5.98
CA GLY A 136 -15.12 17.09 6.10
C GLY A 136 -15.37 18.37 5.29
N LEU A 137 -14.43 19.32 5.30
CA LEU A 137 -14.52 20.54 4.48
C LEU A 137 -14.41 20.22 2.98
N CYS A 138 -13.51 19.32 2.60
CA CYS A 138 -13.41 18.85 1.21
C CYS A 138 -14.70 18.17 0.74
N GLN A 139 -15.38 17.40 1.61
CA GLN A 139 -16.67 16.79 1.27
C GLN A 139 -17.75 17.84 0.98
N GLN A 140 -17.79 18.94 1.73
CA GLN A 140 -18.73 20.04 1.47
C GLN A 140 -18.45 20.70 0.11
N LEU A 141 -17.18 20.94 -0.21
CA LEU A 141 -16.76 21.50 -1.50
C LEU A 141 -17.01 20.56 -2.68
N GLU A 142 -16.77 19.26 -2.49
CA GLU A 142 -17.09 18.23 -3.49
C GLU A 142 -18.59 18.21 -3.80
N GLN A 143 -19.43 18.31 -2.75
CA GLN A 143 -20.88 18.36 -2.92
C GLN A 143 -21.33 19.64 -3.63
N ALA A 144 -20.76 20.79 -3.28
CA ALA A 144 -21.01 22.06 -3.96
C ALA A 144 -20.63 22.02 -5.45
N GLY A 145 -19.48 21.43 -5.78
CA GLY A 145 -19.06 21.19 -7.16
C GLY A 145 -20.00 20.22 -7.89
N ARG A 146 -20.49 19.17 -7.22
CA ARG A 146 -21.43 18.20 -7.78
C ARG A 146 -22.80 18.80 -8.11
N THR A 147 -23.30 19.72 -7.27
CA THR A 147 -24.59 20.39 -7.50
C THR A 147 -24.46 21.67 -8.33
N ALA A 148 -23.24 22.04 -8.74
CA ALA A 148 -22.91 23.31 -9.39
C ALA A 148 -23.37 24.55 -8.58
N SER A 149 -23.53 24.41 -7.27
CA SER A 149 -23.92 25.48 -6.36
C SER A 149 -22.67 26.03 -5.68
N LEU A 150 -22.07 27.05 -6.28
CA LEU A 150 -20.82 27.65 -5.79
C LEU A 150 -21.03 28.86 -4.87
N ASP A 151 -22.28 29.17 -4.54
CA ASP A 151 -22.62 30.29 -3.65
C ASP A 151 -22.21 29.99 -2.21
N GLY A 152 -21.65 31.00 -1.52
CA GLY A 152 -21.26 30.90 -0.12
C GLY A 152 -19.95 30.14 0.15
N LEU A 153 -19.26 29.67 -0.89
CA LEU A 153 -17.96 29.02 -0.75
C LEU A 153 -16.87 29.93 -0.17
N ASP A 154 -17.04 31.25 -0.26
CA ASP A 154 -16.17 32.27 0.34
C ASP A 154 -16.06 32.14 1.87
N GLN A 155 -17.05 31.51 2.52
CA GLN A 155 -17.04 31.26 3.96
C GLN A 155 -16.32 29.93 4.30
N ILE A 156 -16.33 28.98 3.36
CA ILE A 156 -15.74 27.65 3.53
C ILE A 156 -14.25 27.66 3.20
N LEU A 157 -13.85 28.46 2.19
CA LEU A 157 -12.47 28.52 1.72
C LEU A 157 -11.47 28.94 2.81
N PRO A 158 -11.70 29.97 3.65
CA PRO A 158 -10.81 30.30 4.76
C PRO A 158 -10.68 29.17 5.79
N LEU A 159 -11.78 28.46 6.06
CA LEU A 159 -11.80 27.31 6.97
C LEU A 159 -11.00 26.14 6.42
N LEU A 160 -11.11 25.88 5.11
CA LEU A 160 -10.33 24.87 4.40
C LEU A 160 -8.84 25.20 4.47
N THR A 161 -8.45 26.42 4.12
CA THR A 161 -7.05 26.87 4.12
C THR A 161 -6.44 26.78 5.51
N ALA A 162 -7.17 27.21 6.55
CA ALA A 162 -6.73 27.07 7.93
C ALA A 162 -6.58 25.60 8.34
N ALA A 163 -7.58 24.75 8.07
CA ALA A 163 -7.51 23.33 8.40
C ALA A 163 -6.39 22.59 7.63
N PHE A 164 -6.12 23.02 6.40
CA PHE A 164 -5.02 22.50 5.60
C PHE A 164 -3.66 22.90 6.20
N ALA A 165 -3.49 24.17 6.54
CA ALA A 165 -2.28 24.67 7.20
C ALA A 165 -2.02 23.96 8.54
N ASP A 166 -3.06 23.79 9.36
CA ASP A 166 -3.00 23.04 10.63
C ASP A 166 -2.52 21.60 10.41
N THR A 167 -3.08 20.93 9.40
CA THR A 167 -2.72 19.55 9.03
C THR A 167 -1.25 19.46 8.57
N CYS A 168 -0.83 20.38 7.69
CA CYS A 168 0.54 20.43 7.20
C CYS A 168 1.53 20.67 8.35
N SER A 169 1.23 21.60 9.26
CA SER A 169 2.05 21.89 10.44
C SER A 169 2.20 20.66 11.34
N ALA A 170 1.09 19.95 11.62
CA ALA A 170 1.11 18.73 12.42
C ALA A 170 1.96 17.62 11.79
N PHE A 171 1.84 17.42 10.47
CA PHE A 171 2.64 16.43 9.75
C PHE A 171 4.12 16.82 9.67
N GLN A 172 4.43 18.10 9.49
CA GLN A 172 5.80 18.61 9.51
C GLN A 172 6.44 18.41 10.89
N ALA A 173 5.71 18.69 11.98
CA ALA A 173 6.19 18.46 13.34
C ALA A 173 6.48 16.98 13.61
N GLU A 174 5.63 16.07 13.13
CA GLU A 174 5.85 14.63 13.23
C GLU A 174 7.07 14.16 12.41
N LEU A 175 7.29 14.73 11.22
CA LEU A 175 8.49 14.48 10.42
C LEU A 175 9.76 14.94 11.14
N THR A 176 9.75 16.16 11.71
CA THR A 176 10.90 16.69 12.46
C THR A 176 11.24 15.83 13.67
N LYS A 177 10.24 15.37 14.43
CA LYS A 177 10.45 14.45 15.58
C LYS A 177 11.11 13.12 15.18
N ARG A 178 10.89 12.66 13.95
CA ARG A 178 11.43 11.40 13.43
C ARG A 178 12.81 11.55 12.80
N ALA A 179 13.19 12.78 12.45
CA ALA A 179 14.50 13.12 11.91
C ALA A 179 15.53 13.46 13.00
N ALA A 180 15.07 13.71 14.24
CA ALA A 180 15.88 13.92 15.45
C ALA A 180 16.14 12.60 16.18
#